data_AF-A0A7Y3GF74-F1
#
_entry.id   AF-A0A7Y3GF74-F1
#
_cell.length_a   1.000
_cell.length_b   1.000
_cell.length_c   1.000
_cell.angle_alpha   90.00
_cell.angle_beta   90.00
_cell.angle_gamma   90.00
#
_symmetry.space_group_name_H-M   'P 1'
#
loop_
_entity.id
_entity.type
_entity.pdbx_description
1 polymer ?
#
loop_
_entity_poly.entity_id
_entity_poly.type
_entity_poly.pdbx_seq_one_letter_code
_entity_poly.pdbx_strand_id
1 'polypeptide(L)'
;HVQMRPTGVPGRLDQYYDILGAIKNQIREGNGVPFFGYFAETFLPPRDVFGFGEEVDHLEAADADVTQGDLQSNAIGSPEFMVQLRQYLDIASTRAVVPAFTVITPDKDDPRFDDLYQRGNVVRAFIGLFLTDVPSYVSLGHEIRDVHLTPWPNEHYTKLFVFHEHGEDNVYPSKARRGARYLWGKNGSLFGAMTRLRLFADSIYPAIRSRPIRWLLPPDPRAYRSEIAWTQWADPDFVFVANLNTDEHVGYFAIPTIPDTPPGTTLELTFSTENDISDENRQPPWNGKHFRIESLEPEEARVYRIVRPE
;
A
#
# COMPACT_ATOMS: atom_id res chain seq x y z
N HIS A 1 6.75 17.81 -5.83
CA HIS A 1 7.07 18.17 -4.43
C HIS A 1 6.36 19.45 -4.03
N VAL A 2 5.88 19.52 -2.79
CA VAL A 2 5.32 20.75 -2.18
C VAL A 2 6.45 21.67 -1.73
N GLN A 3 6.25 22.98 -1.84
CA GLN A 3 7.22 23.97 -1.37
C GLN A 3 7.04 24.28 0.12
N MET A 4 7.66 23.47 0.98
CA MET A 4 7.66 23.68 2.43
C MET A 4 8.34 25.00 2.83
N ARG A 5 7.84 25.63 3.89
CA ARG A 5 8.30 26.96 4.35
C ARG A 5 8.88 26.88 5.77
N PRO A 6 10.05 27.49 6.06
CA PRO A 6 10.68 27.49 7.39
C PRO A 6 9.78 27.95 8.54
N THR A 7 8.87 28.88 8.26
CA THR A 7 7.95 29.45 9.26
C THR A 7 6.64 28.66 9.38
N GLY A 8 6.54 27.50 8.74
CA GLY A 8 5.32 26.70 8.64
C GLY A 8 4.26 27.30 7.71
N VAL A 9 3.05 26.74 7.79
CA VAL A 9 1.87 27.23 7.06
C VAL A 9 1.34 28.51 7.72
N PRO A 10 1.15 29.61 6.96
CA PRO A 10 0.60 30.84 7.50
C PRO A 10 -0.88 30.67 7.85
N GLY A 11 -1.37 31.42 8.85
CA GLY A 11 -2.79 31.37 9.26
C GLY A 11 -3.78 31.85 8.20
N ARG A 12 -3.31 32.45 7.10
CA ARG A 12 -4.10 32.79 5.92
C ARG A 12 -3.33 32.40 4.67
N LEU A 13 -3.92 31.53 3.86
CA LEU A 13 -3.38 31.11 2.57
C LEU A 13 -3.74 32.14 1.50
N ASP A 14 -2.79 32.46 0.65
CA ASP A 14 -3.04 33.17 -0.61
C ASP A 14 -3.17 32.16 -1.77
N GLN A 15 -3.70 32.62 -2.91
CA GLN A 15 -3.96 31.76 -4.07
C GLN A 15 -2.68 31.15 -4.70
N TYR A 16 -1.50 31.67 -4.35
CA TYR A 16 -0.20 31.24 -4.86
C TYR A 16 0.66 30.66 -3.74
N TYR A 17 0.02 30.15 -2.67
CA TYR A 17 0.72 29.54 -1.55
C TYR A 17 1.68 28.45 -2.05
N ASP A 18 1.18 27.59 -2.94
CA ASP A 18 1.95 26.61 -3.70
C ASP A 18 1.56 26.71 -5.19
N ILE A 19 2.56 26.63 -6.06
CA ILE A 19 2.37 26.79 -7.51
C ILE A 19 1.56 25.64 -8.12
N LEU A 20 1.72 24.41 -7.62
CA LEU A 20 1.00 23.24 -8.13
C LEU A 20 -0.45 23.27 -7.67
N GLY A 21 -0.70 23.71 -6.44
CA GLY A 21 -2.05 24.03 -5.95
C GLY A 21 -2.74 25.11 -6.79
N ALA A 22 -2.04 26.20 -7.10
CA ALA A 22 -2.56 27.26 -7.98
C ALA A 22 -2.90 26.74 -9.39
N ILE A 23 -2.06 25.86 -9.95
CA ILE A 23 -2.31 25.21 -11.25
C ILE A 23 -3.54 24.31 -11.18
N LYS A 24 -3.68 23.47 -10.13
CA LYS A 24 -4.87 22.63 -9.91
C LYS A 24 -6.14 23.47 -9.93
N ASN A 25 -6.14 24.57 -9.17
CA ASN A 25 -7.30 25.47 -9.08
C ASN A 25 -7.60 26.15 -10.41
N GLN A 26 -6.59 26.61 -11.14
CA GLN A 26 -6.79 27.18 -12.48
C GLN A 26 -7.38 26.16 -13.47
N ILE A 27 -6.96 24.90 -13.43
CA ILE A 27 -7.51 23.84 -14.28
C ILE A 27 -8.97 23.56 -13.91
N ARG A 28 -9.29 23.49 -12.62
CA ARG A 28 -10.65 23.18 -12.16
C ARG A 28 -11.61 24.32 -12.40
N GLU A 29 -11.27 25.51 -11.90
CA GLU A 29 -12.16 26.68 -11.89
C GLU A 29 -12.05 27.47 -13.19
N GLY A 30 -10.82 27.76 -13.63
CA GLY A 30 -10.57 28.57 -14.82
C GLY A 30 -10.89 27.85 -16.12
N ASN A 31 -10.60 26.55 -16.21
CA ASN A 31 -10.87 25.74 -17.42
C ASN A 31 -12.15 24.89 -17.31
N GLY A 32 -12.82 24.90 -16.15
CA GLY A 32 -14.07 24.16 -15.92
C GLY A 32 -13.92 22.63 -15.87
N VAL A 33 -12.75 22.12 -15.49
CA VAL A 33 -12.50 20.68 -15.37
C VAL A 33 -12.99 20.18 -14.00
N PRO A 34 -14.07 19.37 -13.93
CA PRO A 34 -14.68 19.03 -12.63
C PRO A 34 -13.81 18.11 -11.78
N PHE A 35 -12.94 17.30 -12.40
CA PHE A 35 -12.10 16.31 -11.71
C PHE A 35 -10.64 16.47 -12.15
N PHE A 36 -9.80 16.96 -11.24
CA PHE A 36 -8.36 17.05 -11.44
C PHE A 36 -7.66 16.82 -10.10
N GLY A 37 -6.88 15.76 -10.01
CA GLY A 37 -6.18 15.36 -8.78
C GLY A 37 -4.72 15.79 -8.78
N TYR A 38 -4.27 16.31 -7.65
CA TYR A 38 -2.87 16.63 -7.37
C TYR A 38 -2.25 15.53 -6.51
N PHE A 39 -1.41 14.72 -7.15
CA PHE A 39 -0.55 13.75 -6.49
C PHE A 39 0.80 14.39 -6.15
N ALA A 40 1.07 14.59 -4.87
CA ALA A 40 2.31 15.18 -4.38
C ALA A 40 3.35 14.10 -4.07
N GLU A 41 4.44 14.09 -4.83
CA GLU A 41 5.63 13.32 -4.48
C GLU A 41 6.27 13.90 -3.21
N THR A 42 6.25 13.12 -2.14
CA THR A 42 7.02 13.35 -0.91
C THR A 42 7.11 12.06 -0.08
N PHE A 43 7.83 12.11 1.05
CA PHE A 43 8.22 10.98 1.89
C PHE A 43 7.55 10.97 3.27
N LEU A 44 6.83 12.04 3.66
CA LEU A 44 6.22 12.18 4.99
C LEU A 44 7.24 11.95 6.14
N PRO A 45 8.42 12.60 6.11
CA PRO A 45 9.39 12.45 7.17
C PRO A 45 8.90 13.16 8.44
N PRO A 46 9.57 12.95 9.59
CA PRO A 46 9.31 13.73 10.79
C PRO A 46 9.48 15.24 10.54
N ARG A 47 8.88 16.04 11.43
CA ARG A 47 9.01 17.51 11.39
C ARG A 47 10.47 17.95 11.24
N ASP A 48 10.69 18.91 10.33
CA ASP A 48 12.00 19.52 10.06
C ASP A 48 13.07 18.56 9.52
N VAL A 49 12.66 17.40 8.97
CA VAL A 49 13.54 16.46 8.27
C VAL A 49 13.32 16.58 6.76
N PHE A 50 14.39 16.72 5.98
CA PHE A 50 14.39 16.97 4.52
C PHE A 50 13.66 18.25 4.04
N GLY A 51 12.91 18.91 4.91
CA GLY A 51 12.17 20.14 4.63
C GLY A 51 11.93 20.94 5.91
N PHE A 52 10.82 21.68 5.93
CA PHE A 52 10.49 22.60 7.02
C PHE A 52 9.09 22.35 7.55
N GLY A 53 8.95 22.37 8.87
CA GLY A 53 7.66 22.28 9.55
C GLY A 53 6.98 20.91 9.41
N GLU A 54 5.66 20.93 9.55
CA GLU A 54 4.78 19.77 9.40
C GLU A 54 4.39 19.61 7.93
N GLU A 55 4.92 18.58 7.28
CA GLU A 55 4.71 18.36 5.86
C GLU A 55 3.22 18.16 5.50
N VAL A 56 2.46 17.48 6.35
CA VAL A 56 1.02 17.26 6.13
C VAL A 56 0.25 18.59 6.10
N ASP A 57 0.63 19.56 6.93
CA ASP A 57 0.01 20.89 6.90
C ASP A 57 0.32 21.61 5.57
N HIS A 58 1.56 21.48 5.08
CA HIS A 58 1.98 22.05 3.80
C HIS A 58 1.25 21.40 2.61
N LEU A 59 1.05 20.08 2.64
CA LEU A 59 0.30 19.34 1.62
C LEU A 59 -1.15 19.79 1.52
N GLU A 60 -1.84 19.94 2.65
CA GLU A 60 -3.21 20.44 2.66
C GLU A 60 -3.29 21.89 2.21
N ALA A 61 -2.35 22.73 2.64
CA ALA A 61 -2.27 24.12 2.20
C ALA A 61 -2.00 24.26 0.69
N ALA A 62 -1.33 23.26 0.09
CA ALA A 62 -1.12 23.15 -1.35
C ALA A 62 -2.30 22.50 -2.10
N ASP A 63 -3.39 22.14 -1.41
CA ASP A 63 -4.55 21.42 -1.95
C ASP A 63 -4.16 20.09 -2.63
N ALA A 64 -3.17 19.38 -2.07
CA ALA A 64 -2.81 18.04 -2.53
C ALA A 64 -3.89 17.03 -2.12
N ASP A 65 -4.40 16.24 -3.08
CA ASP A 65 -5.40 15.20 -2.80
C ASP A 65 -4.72 13.93 -2.26
N VAL A 66 -3.58 13.58 -2.84
CA VAL A 66 -2.84 12.36 -2.53
C VAL A 66 -1.36 12.67 -2.40
N THR A 67 -0.68 11.96 -1.51
CA THR A 67 0.79 11.99 -1.44
C THR A 67 1.40 10.60 -1.53
N GLN A 68 2.58 10.47 -2.13
CA GLN A 68 3.28 9.18 -2.26
C GLN A 68 3.68 8.58 -0.90
N GLY A 69 4.27 9.41 -0.03
CA GLY A 69 4.93 8.98 1.19
C GLY A 69 6.16 8.07 0.97
N ASP A 70 6.57 7.33 2.00
CA ASP A 70 7.77 6.48 2.04
C ASP A 70 7.59 5.00 2.45
N LEU A 71 6.38 4.42 2.38
CA LEU A 71 6.16 2.99 2.64
C LEU A 71 7.01 2.06 1.74
N GLN A 72 7.39 2.54 0.55
CA GLN A 72 8.26 1.83 -0.38
C GLN A 72 9.71 1.68 0.11
N SER A 73 10.12 2.41 1.14
CA SER A 73 11.49 2.38 1.67
C SER A 73 11.65 1.44 2.88
N ASN A 74 10.58 0.76 3.28
CA ASN A 74 10.58 -0.18 4.41
C ASN A 74 10.16 -1.57 3.94
N ALA A 75 10.85 -2.61 4.39
CA ALA A 75 10.42 -3.99 4.14
C ALA A 75 9.04 -4.24 4.79
N ILE A 76 8.14 -4.94 4.11
CA ILE A 76 6.81 -5.19 4.66
C ILE A 76 6.91 -6.03 5.94
N GLY A 77 6.11 -5.67 6.94
CA GLY A 77 6.14 -6.31 8.26
C GLY A 77 7.26 -5.83 9.18
N SER A 78 8.21 -5.03 8.70
CA SER A 78 9.21 -4.43 9.59
C SER A 78 8.56 -3.48 10.60
N PRO A 79 9.18 -3.22 11.75
CA PRO A 79 8.67 -2.25 12.72
C PRO A 79 8.42 -0.87 12.11
N GLU A 80 9.32 -0.40 11.25
CA GLU A 80 9.21 0.88 10.55
C GLU A 80 8.01 0.88 9.60
N PHE A 81 7.80 -0.20 8.84
CA PHE A 81 6.63 -0.34 7.98
C PHE A 81 5.32 -0.30 8.78
N MET A 82 5.27 -0.99 9.92
CA MET A 82 4.06 -1.05 10.77
C MET A 82 3.72 0.32 11.37
N VAL A 83 4.73 1.04 11.87
CA VAL A 83 4.57 2.41 12.38
C VAL A 83 4.07 3.33 11.27
N GLN A 84 4.71 3.29 10.11
CA GLN A 84 4.39 4.19 9.01
C GLN A 84 3.02 3.88 8.40
N LEU A 85 2.65 2.60 8.26
CA LEU A 85 1.32 2.22 7.79
C LEU A 85 0.25 2.71 8.76
N ARG A 86 0.47 2.61 10.08
CA ARG A 86 -0.45 3.17 11.07
C ARG A 86 -0.58 4.69 10.91
N GLN A 87 0.53 5.39 10.77
CA GLN A 87 0.54 6.85 10.57
C GLN A 87 -0.23 7.24 9.31
N TYR A 88 -0.13 6.48 8.23
CA TYR A 88 -0.86 6.77 6.99
C TYR A 88 -2.36 6.69 7.17
N LEU A 89 -2.82 5.67 7.90
CA LEU A 89 -4.24 5.50 8.23
C LEU A 89 -4.73 6.62 9.16
N ASP A 90 -3.88 7.11 10.06
CA ASP A 90 -4.20 8.27 10.90
C ASP A 90 -4.35 9.54 10.08
N ILE A 91 -3.44 9.79 9.12
CA ILE A 91 -3.54 10.91 8.20
C ILE A 91 -4.82 10.78 7.35
N ALA A 92 -5.02 9.64 6.69
CA ALA A 92 -6.18 9.40 5.83
C ALA A 92 -7.53 9.56 6.54
N SER A 93 -7.59 9.30 7.86
CA SER A 93 -8.82 9.42 8.65
C SER A 93 -9.05 10.80 9.26
N THR A 94 -8.03 11.65 9.33
CA THR A 94 -8.11 12.95 10.04
C THR A 94 -7.77 14.16 9.20
N ARG A 95 -7.19 13.97 8.01
CA ARG A 95 -6.64 15.01 7.13
C ARG A 95 -7.28 14.96 5.74
N ALA A 96 -7.17 16.05 5.00
CA ALA A 96 -7.72 16.16 3.65
C ALA A 96 -6.82 15.50 2.58
N VAL A 97 -5.50 15.49 2.81
CA VAL A 97 -4.55 14.74 1.96
C VAL A 97 -4.49 13.29 2.39
N VAL A 98 -4.48 12.36 1.42
CA VAL A 98 -4.41 10.92 1.68
C VAL A 98 -3.07 10.35 1.25
N PRO A 99 -2.27 9.73 2.15
CA PRO A 99 -1.09 8.98 1.75
C PRO A 99 -1.45 7.76 0.93
N ALA A 100 -0.74 7.55 -0.18
CA ALA A 100 -0.92 6.37 -1.02
C ALA A 100 -0.29 5.14 -0.35
N PHE A 101 -0.98 4.01 -0.42
CA PHE A 101 -0.35 2.72 -0.16
C PHE A 101 0.57 2.38 -1.33
N THR A 102 1.83 2.75 -1.19
CA THR A 102 2.84 2.53 -2.23
C THR A 102 3.33 1.09 -2.19
N VAL A 103 2.90 0.30 -3.19
CA VAL A 103 3.27 -1.11 -3.37
C VAL A 103 4.74 -1.21 -3.76
N ILE A 104 5.15 -0.46 -4.77
CA ILE A 104 6.54 -0.29 -5.23
C ILE A 104 6.60 0.96 -6.10
N THR A 105 7.72 1.69 -6.09
CA THR A 105 7.94 2.81 -7.00
C THR A 105 9.00 2.46 -8.04
N PRO A 106 9.00 3.13 -9.21
CA PRO A 106 10.10 3.01 -10.15
C PRO A 106 11.47 3.31 -9.53
N ASP A 107 11.54 4.23 -8.55
CA ASP A 107 12.77 4.53 -7.80
C ASP A 107 13.30 3.33 -7.01
N LYS A 108 12.40 2.56 -6.41
CA LYS A 108 12.72 1.40 -5.56
C LYS A 108 12.67 0.07 -6.30
N ASP A 109 12.35 0.10 -7.59
CA ASP A 109 12.44 -1.04 -8.49
C ASP A 109 13.90 -1.41 -8.84
N ASP A 110 14.87 -0.78 -8.19
CA ASP A 110 16.28 -1.05 -8.35
C ASP A 110 16.75 -2.31 -7.58
N PRO A 111 17.59 -3.19 -8.17
CA PRO A 111 18.21 -4.31 -7.46
C PRO A 111 18.99 -3.96 -6.19
N ARG A 112 19.40 -2.71 -5.98
CA ARG A 112 20.06 -2.23 -4.75
C ARG A 112 19.09 -2.08 -3.56
N PHE A 113 17.81 -1.93 -3.84
CA PHE A 113 16.73 -1.87 -2.85
C PHE A 113 15.93 -3.17 -2.81
N ASP A 114 16.49 -4.25 -3.37
CA ASP A 114 15.79 -5.52 -3.48
C ASP A 114 15.44 -6.08 -2.11
N ASP A 115 16.24 -5.84 -1.07
CA ASP A 115 15.93 -6.22 0.31
C ASP A 115 14.53 -5.78 0.79
N LEU A 116 14.03 -4.66 0.26
CA LEU A 116 12.67 -4.17 0.54
C LEU A 116 11.55 -4.95 -0.18
N TYR A 117 11.90 -5.71 -1.23
CA TYR A 117 11.03 -6.37 -2.21
C TYR A 117 11.43 -7.81 -2.56
N GLN A 118 12.39 -8.42 -1.87
CA GLN A 118 12.73 -9.84 -2.02
C GLN A 118 11.52 -10.70 -1.67
N ARG A 119 10.72 -10.18 -0.75
CA ARG A 119 9.58 -10.82 -0.10
C ARG A 119 8.41 -9.86 -0.01
N GLY A 120 7.21 -10.40 0.12
CA GLY A 120 6.02 -9.66 0.47
C GLY A 120 5.35 -8.89 -0.67
N ASN A 121 5.77 -9.09 -1.91
CA ASN A 121 5.20 -8.43 -3.08
C ASN A 121 3.70 -8.69 -3.22
N VAL A 122 3.27 -9.95 -3.06
CA VAL A 122 1.86 -10.34 -3.21
C VAL A 122 0.99 -9.75 -2.10
N VAL A 123 1.45 -9.76 -0.85
CA VAL A 123 0.70 -9.17 0.27
C VAL A 123 0.63 -7.64 0.19
N ARG A 124 1.68 -6.95 -0.30
CA ARG A 124 1.60 -5.52 -0.61
C ARG A 124 0.52 -5.25 -1.66
N ALA A 125 0.51 -6.01 -2.76
CA ALA A 125 -0.51 -5.85 -3.79
C ALA A 125 -1.92 -6.18 -3.27
N PHE A 126 -2.05 -7.18 -2.39
CA PHE A 126 -3.31 -7.51 -1.75
C PHE A 126 -3.86 -6.32 -0.97
N ILE A 127 -3.03 -5.71 -0.11
CA ILE A 127 -3.43 -4.52 0.66
C ILE A 127 -3.76 -3.37 -0.30
N GLY A 128 -2.92 -3.11 -1.31
CA GLY A 128 -3.18 -2.05 -2.29
C GLY A 128 -4.45 -2.21 -3.12
N LEU A 129 -4.98 -3.43 -3.25
CA LEU A 129 -6.24 -3.72 -3.96
C LEU A 129 -7.46 -3.67 -3.03
N PHE A 130 -7.31 -4.05 -1.76
CA PHE A 130 -8.44 -4.22 -0.83
C PHE A 130 -8.52 -3.17 0.28
N LEU A 131 -7.49 -2.35 0.46
CA LEU A 131 -7.51 -1.17 1.32
C LEU A 131 -8.06 0.04 0.53
N THR A 132 -9.34 -0.02 0.17
CA THR A 132 -10.03 0.93 -0.71
C THR A 132 -10.16 2.36 -0.17
N ASP A 133 -9.86 2.60 1.10
CA ASP A 133 -9.89 3.94 1.71
C ASP A 133 -8.64 4.76 1.39
N VAL A 134 -7.57 4.13 0.91
CA VAL A 134 -6.36 4.81 0.46
C VAL A 134 -6.08 4.46 -1.00
N PRO A 135 -5.60 5.42 -1.82
CA PRO A 135 -5.16 5.11 -3.17
C PRO A 135 -3.91 4.24 -3.11
N SER A 136 -3.73 3.34 -4.07
CA SER A 136 -2.49 2.58 -4.22
C SER A 136 -1.61 3.15 -5.34
N TYR A 137 -0.29 3.06 -5.14
CA TYR A 137 0.70 3.44 -6.15
C TYR A 137 1.56 2.21 -6.47
N VAL A 138 1.71 1.90 -7.76
CA VAL A 138 2.45 0.73 -8.23
C VAL A 138 3.28 1.06 -9.46
N SER A 139 4.53 0.62 -9.45
CA SER A 139 5.43 0.69 -10.61
C SER A 139 4.94 -0.22 -11.75
N LEU A 140 5.16 0.21 -12.98
CA LEU A 140 4.90 -0.58 -14.17
C LEU A 140 5.82 -1.83 -14.19
N GLY A 141 5.22 -3.01 -14.40
CA GLY A 141 5.97 -4.27 -14.51
C GLY A 141 6.31 -4.93 -13.18
N HIS A 142 5.76 -4.44 -12.06
CA HIS A 142 5.90 -5.09 -10.75
C HIS A 142 5.58 -6.60 -10.80
N GLU A 143 4.53 -6.99 -11.53
CA GLU A 143 4.11 -8.40 -11.62
C GLU A 143 5.11 -9.35 -12.28
N ILE A 144 6.09 -8.83 -13.03
CA ILE A 144 7.11 -9.64 -13.71
C ILE A 144 8.51 -9.39 -13.16
N ARG A 145 8.65 -8.59 -12.10
CA ARG A 145 9.93 -8.22 -11.49
C ARG A 145 10.66 -9.45 -10.95
N ASP A 146 11.90 -9.64 -11.37
CA ASP A 146 12.77 -10.69 -10.83
C ASP A 146 13.30 -10.30 -9.44
N VAL A 147 13.62 -11.30 -8.62
CA VAL A 147 14.25 -11.11 -7.30
C VAL A 147 15.77 -11.06 -7.49
N HIS A 148 16.44 -10.10 -6.84
CA HIS A 148 17.88 -9.88 -6.91
C HIS A 148 18.50 -9.89 -5.51
N LEU A 149 19.06 -11.02 -5.11
CA LEU A 149 19.70 -11.14 -3.78
C LEU A 149 20.97 -10.28 -3.63
N THR A 150 21.50 -9.75 -4.73
CA THR A 150 22.63 -8.84 -4.75
C THR A 150 22.40 -7.74 -5.78
N PRO A 151 22.95 -6.53 -5.57
CA PRO A 151 22.89 -5.46 -6.56
C PRO A 151 23.36 -5.95 -7.93
N TRP A 152 22.50 -5.80 -8.93
CA TRP A 152 22.90 -6.16 -10.29
C TRP A 152 23.89 -5.11 -10.83
N PRO A 153 24.87 -5.49 -11.66
CA PRO A 153 25.81 -4.54 -12.27
C PRO A 153 25.21 -3.43 -13.16
N ASN A 154 23.90 -3.46 -13.39
CA ASN A 154 23.16 -2.56 -14.25
C ASN A 154 21.76 -2.37 -13.68
N GLU A 155 21.17 -1.18 -13.83
CA GLU A 155 19.75 -1.01 -13.58
C GLU A 155 18.94 -1.82 -14.60
N HIS A 156 18.30 -2.88 -14.11
CA HIS A 156 17.39 -3.70 -14.92
C HIS A 156 16.01 -3.08 -15.07
N TYR A 157 15.65 -2.15 -14.19
CA TYR A 157 14.28 -1.68 -14.03
C TYR A 157 14.13 -0.16 -14.06
N THR A 158 12.87 0.22 -14.16
CA THR A 158 12.22 1.45 -14.61
C THR A 158 12.86 2.83 -14.35
N LYS A 159 13.62 3.08 -13.27
CA LYS A 159 14.01 4.46 -12.89
C LYS A 159 14.80 5.22 -13.97
N LEU A 160 15.69 4.55 -14.69
CA LEU A 160 16.56 5.21 -15.69
C LEU A 160 16.30 4.79 -17.13
N PHE A 161 15.09 4.35 -17.47
CA PHE A 161 14.72 4.23 -18.88
C PHE A 161 14.91 5.55 -19.65
N VAL A 162 14.90 6.68 -18.95
CA VAL A 162 15.03 8.04 -19.51
C VAL A 162 16.47 8.58 -19.50
N PHE A 163 17.39 8.00 -18.72
CA PHE A 163 18.75 8.52 -18.56
C PHE A 163 19.78 7.54 -19.13
N HIS A 164 20.25 7.85 -20.34
CA HIS A 164 21.39 7.15 -20.94
C HIS A 164 22.64 8.00 -20.69
N GLU A 165 23.45 7.61 -19.71
CA GLU A 165 24.70 8.32 -19.41
C GLU A 165 25.85 7.77 -20.25
N HIS A 166 26.69 8.69 -20.75
CA HIS A 166 27.93 8.40 -21.47
C HIS A 166 29.11 8.94 -20.65
N GLY A 167 30.26 8.26 -20.67
CA GLY A 167 31.52 8.78 -20.12
C GLY A 167 32.02 8.10 -18.84
N GLU A 168 33.04 8.69 -18.22
CA GLU A 168 33.81 8.15 -17.08
C GLU A 168 33.12 8.36 -15.71
N ASP A 169 32.10 9.22 -15.64
CA ASP A 169 31.35 9.52 -14.41
C ASP A 169 30.48 8.34 -13.95
N ASN A 170 30.31 7.32 -14.80
CA ASN A 170 29.48 6.15 -14.54
C ASN A 170 30.22 5.03 -13.78
N VAL A 171 30.69 5.35 -12.57
CA VAL A 171 31.49 4.47 -11.70
C VAL A 171 30.61 3.48 -10.93
N TYR A 172 31.07 2.23 -10.79
CA TYR A 172 30.33 1.19 -10.07
C TYR A 172 30.18 1.50 -8.57
N PRO A 173 29.01 1.24 -7.93
CA PRO A 173 27.77 0.78 -8.55
C PRO A 173 27.05 1.94 -9.25
N SER A 174 27.07 1.86 -10.57
CA SER A 174 26.53 2.83 -11.51
C SER A 174 25.02 2.83 -11.39
N LYS A 175 24.43 4.04 -11.40
CA LYS A 175 22.99 4.21 -11.58
C LYS A 175 22.65 3.98 -13.05
N ALA A 176 23.38 4.57 -13.99
CA ALA A 176 22.99 4.53 -15.39
C ALA A 176 22.83 3.14 -16.03
N ARG A 177 21.80 3.03 -16.88
CA ARG A 177 21.60 1.89 -17.76
C ARG A 177 22.75 1.72 -18.75
N ARG A 178 23.35 0.54 -18.77
CA ARG A 178 24.33 0.08 -19.76
C ARG A 178 23.61 -0.68 -20.88
N GLY A 179 23.68 -0.15 -22.11
CA GLY A 179 23.16 -0.79 -23.32
C GLY A 179 21.81 -0.21 -23.80
N ALA A 180 21.46 -0.53 -25.04
CA ALA A 180 20.36 0.13 -25.75
C ALA A 180 18.97 -0.49 -25.50
N ARG A 181 18.84 -1.62 -24.78
CA ARG A 181 17.57 -2.33 -24.54
C ARG A 181 17.16 -2.35 -23.07
N TYR A 182 15.87 -2.14 -22.84
CA TYR A 182 15.26 -2.33 -21.53
C TYR A 182 14.90 -3.80 -21.37
N LEU A 183 15.08 -4.33 -20.17
CA LEU A 183 14.88 -5.74 -19.88
C LEU A 183 13.72 -5.85 -18.89
N TRP A 184 12.65 -6.48 -19.33
CA TRP A 184 11.59 -6.88 -18.43
C TRP A 184 12.04 -8.11 -17.64
N GLY A 185 11.64 -8.18 -16.38
CA GLY A 185 11.81 -9.38 -15.58
C GLY A 185 10.99 -10.54 -16.14
N LYS A 186 11.28 -11.75 -15.68
CA LYS A 186 10.70 -13.01 -16.16
C LYS A 186 10.13 -13.84 -15.03
N ASN A 187 9.70 -13.19 -13.95
CA ASN A 187 9.18 -13.85 -12.76
C ASN A 187 7.77 -14.41 -12.99
N GLY A 188 7.69 -15.58 -13.60
CA GLY A 188 6.43 -16.26 -13.89
C GLY A 188 5.62 -16.62 -12.65
N SER A 189 6.29 -16.91 -11.53
CA SER A 189 5.63 -17.22 -10.25
C SER A 189 4.91 -16.00 -9.69
N LEU A 190 5.59 -14.84 -9.63
CA LEU A 190 4.98 -13.59 -9.21
C LEU A 190 3.84 -13.18 -10.14
N PHE A 191 4.06 -13.30 -11.46
CA PHE A 191 3.04 -12.97 -12.45
C PHE A 191 1.77 -13.81 -12.28
N GLY A 192 1.93 -15.12 -12.06
CA GLY A 192 0.82 -16.03 -11.80
C GLY A 192 0.06 -15.68 -10.52
N ALA A 193 0.77 -15.42 -9.42
CA ALA A 193 0.16 -15.03 -8.14
C ALA A 193 -0.60 -13.70 -8.24
N MET A 194 0.02 -12.68 -8.84
CA MET A 194 -0.59 -11.35 -9.06
C MET A 194 -1.80 -11.44 -9.98
N THR A 195 -1.76 -12.27 -11.02
CA THR A 195 -2.89 -12.49 -11.92
C THR A 195 -4.07 -13.10 -11.16
N ARG A 196 -3.83 -14.13 -10.35
CA ARG A 196 -4.86 -14.78 -9.52
C ARG A 196 -5.52 -13.77 -8.56
N LEU A 197 -4.69 -12.96 -7.90
CA LEU A 197 -5.12 -11.90 -6.99
C LEU A 197 -5.97 -10.84 -7.70
N ARG A 198 -5.52 -10.31 -8.84
CA ARG A 198 -6.24 -9.27 -9.60
C ARG A 198 -7.57 -9.79 -10.14
N LEU A 199 -7.60 -11.00 -10.71
CA LEU A 199 -8.85 -11.61 -11.20
C LEU A 199 -9.88 -11.79 -10.07
N PHE A 200 -9.43 -12.20 -8.89
CA PHE A 200 -10.31 -12.28 -7.73
C PHE A 200 -10.77 -10.89 -7.27
N ALA A 201 -9.85 -9.92 -7.19
CA ALA A 201 -10.18 -8.54 -6.83
C ALA A 201 -11.24 -7.95 -7.77
N ASP A 202 -11.07 -8.09 -9.09
CA ASP A 202 -12.04 -7.64 -10.09
C ASP A 202 -13.43 -8.26 -9.88
N SER A 203 -13.48 -9.55 -9.49
CA SER A 203 -14.74 -10.26 -9.28
C SER A 203 -15.56 -9.73 -8.10
N ILE A 204 -14.89 -9.20 -7.07
CA ILE A 204 -15.55 -8.63 -5.87
C ILE A 204 -15.54 -7.10 -5.84
N TYR A 205 -14.80 -6.44 -6.74
CA TYR A 205 -14.61 -4.99 -6.75
C TYR A 205 -15.94 -4.21 -6.71
N PRO A 206 -16.99 -4.58 -7.46
CA PRO A 206 -18.28 -3.88 -7.39
C PRO A 206 -18.92 -3.88 -6.00
N ALA A 207 -18.66 -4.91 -5.19
CA ALA A 207 -19.21 -5.05 -3.84
C ALA A 207 -18.40 -4.31 -2.77
N ILE A 208 -17.17 -3.90 -3.08
CA ILE A 208 -16.25 -3.28 -2.11
C ILE A 208 -15.88 -1.83 -2.45
N ARG A 209 -15.97 -1.44 -3.72
CA ARG A 209 -15.63 -0.08 -4.17
C ARG A 209 -16.51 0.98 -3.49
N SER A 210 -15.91 2.12 -3.14
CA SER A 210 -16.60 3.25 -2.49
C SER A 210 -17.23 2.92 -1.14
N ARG A 211 -16.82 1.82 -0.49
CA ARG A 211 -17.29 1.46 0.84
C ARG A 211 -16.20 1.74 1.85
N PRO A 212 -16.46 2.61 2.85
CA PRO A 212 -15.49 2.89 3.90
C PRO A 212 -15.06 1.62 4.61
N ILE A 213 -13.79 1.58 5.03
CA ILE A 213 -13.22 0.45 5.75
C ILE A 213 -13.46 0.58 7.24
N ARG A 214 -13.65 -0.57 7.88
CA ARG A 214 -13.60 -0.74 9.32
C ARG A 214 -12.49 -1.71 9.69
N TRP A 215 -11.54 -1.25 10.50
CA TRP A 215 -10.50 -2.11 11.06
C TRP A 215 -11.06 -3.05 12.13
N LEU A 216 -10.72 -4.32 12.02
CA LEU A 216 -10.96 -5.34 13.06
C LEU A 216 -9.68 -5.58 13.86
N LEU A 217 -8.56 -5.67 13.15
CA LEU A 217 -7.20 -5.72 13.68
C LEU A 217 -6.36 -4.68 12.89
N PRO A 218 -6.26 -3.42 13.37
CA PRO A 218 -5.44 -2.42 12.70
C PRO A 218 -3.94 -2.75 12.82
N PRO A 219 -3.10 -2.19 11.94
CA PRO A 219 -1.65 -2.28 12.09
C PRO A 219 -1.22 -1.86 13.50
N ASP A 220 -0.42 -2.69 14.16
CA ASP A 220 0.12 -2.41 15.49
C ASP A 220 1.37 -1.52 15.34
N PRO A 221 1.34 -0.24 15.74
CA PRO A 221 2.51 0.64 15.64
C PRO A 221 3.67 0.22 16.56
N ARG A 222 3.47 -0.75 17.47
CA ARG A 222 4.57 -1.33 18.26
C ARG A 222 5.17 -2.58 17.61
N ALA A 223 4.60 -3.03 16.49
CA ALA A 223 5.02 -4.20 15.73
C ALA A 223 5.10 -5.50 16.56
N TYR A 224 4.26 -5.64 17.59
CA TYR A 224 4.16 -6.91 18.33
C TYR A 224 3.28 -7.93 17.62
N ARG A 225 2.50 -7.49 16.64
CA ARG A 225 1.63 -8.31 15.81
C ARG A 225 1.83 -7.92 14.36
N SER A 226 1.91 -8.92 13.50
CA SER A 226 2.05 -8.74 12.05
C SER A 226 0.75 -9.00 11.31
N GLU A 227 -0.23 -9.62 11.95
CA GLU A 227 -1.54 -9.83 11.38
C GLU A 227 -2.39 -8.55 11.41
N ILE A 228 -3.03 -8.27 10.29
CA ILE A 228 -3.99 -7.19 10.15
C ILE A 228 -5.29 -7.73 9.56
N ALA A 229 -6.42 -7.11 9.92
CA ALA A 229 -7.73 -7.51 9.43
C ALA A 229 -8.70 -6.33 9.36
N TRP A 230 -9.49 -6.28 8.29
CA TRP A 230 -10.48 -5.24 8.07
C TRP A 230 -11.68 -5.73 7.27
N THR A 231 -12.72 -4.92 7.26
CA THR A 231 -14.00 -5.19 6.58
C THR A 231 -14.63 -3.88 6.10
N GLN A 232 -15.80 -3.92 5.47
CA GLN A 232 -16.54 -2.71 5.10
C GLN A 232 -17.37 -2.16 6.27
N TRP A 233 -17.62 -0.86 6.29
CA TRP A 233 -18.49 -0.21 7.27
C TRP A 233 -19.99 -0.46 6.98
N ALA A 234 -20.82 -0.53 8.02
CA ALA A 234 -22.29 -0.58 8.05
C ALA A 234 -23.01 -1.78 7.40
N ASP A 235 -22.41 -2.54 6.48
CA ASP A 235 -23.03 -3.74 5.89
C ASP A 235 -21.99 -4.72 5.30
N PRO A 236 -21.04 -5.20 6.10
CA PRO A 236 -19.85 -5.87 5.57
C PRO A 236 -20.16 -7.19 4.83
N ASP A 237 -19.55 -7.36 3.64
CA ASP A 237 -19.67 -8.57 2.83
C ASP A 237 -18.42 -9.45 2.88
N PHE A 238 -17.27 -8.84 3.18
CA PHE A 238 -15.99 -9.55 3.22
C PHE A 238 -15.16 -9.15 4.43
N VAL A 239 -14.38 -10.09 4.94
CA VAL A 239 -13.27 -9.84 5.86
C VAL A 239 -11.97 -10.12 5.14
N PHE A 240 -11.08 -9.13 5.14
CA PHE A 240 -9.73 -9.23 4.61
C PHE A 240 -8.77 -9.45 5.76
N VAL A 241 -7.82 -10.36 5.58
CA VAL A 241 -6.84 -10.71 6.60
C VAL A 241 -5.48 -10.88 5.91
N ALA A 242 -4.41 -10.38 6.52
CA ALA A 242 -3.06 -10.56 6.00
C ALA A 242 -2.05 -10.72 7.14
N ASN A 243 -1.07 -11.61 6.96
CA ASN A 243 0.15 -11.65 7.74
C ASN A 243 1.22 -10.83 7.02
N LEU A 244 1.70 -9.77 7.67
CA LEU A 244 2.74 -8.91 7.09
C LEU A 244 4.15 -9.40 7.37
N ASN A 245 4.32 -10.35 8.28
CA ASN A 245 5.63 -10.92 8.57
C ASN A 245 6.06 -11.80 7.39
N THR A 246 7.25 -11.52 6.88
CA THR A 246 7.81 -12.27 5.77
C THR A 246 8.42 -13.59 6.24
N ASP A 247 8.93 -13.69 7.44
CA ASP A 247 9.74 -14.84 7.86
C ASP A 247 8.98 -15.85 8.73
N GLU A 248 8.03 -15.37 9.53
CA GLU A 248 7.31 -16.19 10.50
C GLU A 248 5.82 -16.28 10.19
N HIS A 249 5.27 -17.47 10.40
CA HIS A 249 3.83 -17.67 10.41
C HIS A 249 3.24 -17.01 11.66
N VAL A 250 2.00 -16.55 11.55
CA VAL A 250 1.21 -16.15 12.72
C VAL A 250 0.46 -17.39 13.18
N GLY A 251 0.60 -17.72 14.46
CA GLY A 251 -0.16 -18.80 15.10
C GLY A 251 -1.62 -18.39 15.34
N TYR A 252 -2.24 -19.00 16.34
CA TYR A 252 -3.63 -18.71 16.69
C TYR A 252 -3.87 -17.22 16.97
N PHE A 253 -4.90 -16.65 16.35
CA PHE A 253 -5.44 -15.34 16.70
C PHE A 253 -6.95 -15.25 16.49
N ALA A 254 -7.52 -14.17 17.02
CA ALA A 254 -8.95 -13.94 17.07
C ALA A 254 -9.34 -12.75 16.19
N ILE A 255 -10.23 -12.96 15.22
CA ILE A 255 -10.95 -11.87 14.57
C ILE A 255 -12.17 -11.57 15.46
N PRO A 256 -12.31 -10.32 15.98
CA PRO A 256 -13.43 -9.97 16.85
C PRO A 256 -14.77 -10.10 16.14
N THR A 257 -15.88 -10.00 16.89
CA THR A 257 -17.22 -9.85 16.32
C THR A 257 -17.21 -8.81 15.21
N ILE A 258 -17.69 -9.20 14.03
CA ILE A 258 -17.87 -8.28 12.92
C ILE A 258 -19.08 -7.41 13.27
N PRO A 259 -18.93 -6.08 13.38
CA PRO A 259 -20.08 -5.26 13.74
C PRO A 259 -21.03 -5.12 12.55
N ASP A 260 -22.29 -4.80 12.84
CA ASP A 260 -23.37 -4.68 11.85
C ASP A 260 -23.70 -6.00 11.11
N THR A 261 -23.42 -7.16 11.74
CA THR A 261 -23.86 -8.48 11.26
C THR A 261 -24.79 -9.17 12.26
N PRO A 262 -25.81 -9.92 11.79
CA PRO A 262 -26.73 -10.63 12.67
C PRO A 262 -26.06 -11.77 13.45
N PRO A 263 -26.63 -12.20 14.61
CA PRO A 263 -26.21 -13.43 15.28
C PRO A 263 -26.33 -14.63 14.34
N GLY A 264 -25.35 -15.55 14.40
CA GLY A 264 -25.31 -16.73 13.52
C GLY A 264 -24.54 -16.50 12.21
N THR A 265 -24.00 -15.30 12.00
CA THR A 265 -23.05 -15.05 10.90
C THR A 265 -21.83 -15.97 10.98
N THR A 266 -21.46 -16.53 9.82
CA THR A 266 -20.26 -17.35 9.64
C THR A 266 -19.32 -16.71 8.62
N LEU A 267 -18.08 -17.21 8.58
CA LEU A 267 -17.07 -16.83 7.61
C LEU A 267 -16.74 -18.01 6.71
N GLU A 268 -16.70 -17.77 5.40
CA GLU A 268 -16.29 -18.76 4.40
C GLU A 268 -15.13 -18.23 3.58
N LEU A 269 -14.02 -18.96 3.54
CA LEU A 269 -12.85 -18.57 2.75
C LEU A 269 -13.22 -18.60 1.26
N THR A 270 -13.06 -17.46 0.59
CA THR A 270 -13.28 -17.34 -0.86
C THR A 270 -12.00 -17.13 -1.64
N PHE A 271 -10.92 -16.72 -0.98
CA PHE A 271 -9.60 -16.54 -1.58
C PHE A 271 -8.49 -16.66 -0.53
N SER A 272 -7.39 -17.30 -0.89
CA SER A 272 -6.10 -17.16 -0.21
C SER A 272 -4.99 -16.96 -1.27
N THR A 273 -3.91 -16.30 -0.89
CA THR A 273 -2.66 -16.28 -1.66
C THR A 273 -1.99 -17.66 -1.65
N GLU A 274 -2.19 -18.43 -0.57
CA GLU A 274 -1.75 -19.81 -0.44
C GLU A 274 -2.78 -20.81 -0.99
N ASN A 275 -2.31 -22.02 -1.30
CA ASN A 275 -3.16 -23.07 -1.86
C ASN A 275 -3.66 -24.05 -0.79
N ASP A 276 -2.84 -24.34 0.23
CA ASP A 276 -3.10 -25.38 1.22
C ASP A 276 -3.61 -24.77 2.52
N ILE A 277 -4.94 -24.68 2.64
CA ILE A 277 -5.61 -24.12 3.80
C ILE A 277 -6.37 -25.22 4.54
N SER A 278 -6.18 -25.32 5.86
CA SER A 278 -6.93 -26.26 6.70
C SER A 278 -8.43 -25.98 6.67
N ASP A 279 -9.25 -26.99 6.93
CA ASP A 279 -10.70 -26.84 6.91
C ASP A 279 -11.19 -25.88 8.01
N GLU A 280 -10.53 -25.86 9.17
CA GLU A 280 -10.80 -24.90 10.24
C GLU A 280 -10.52 -23.45 9.79
N ASN A 281 -9.51 -23.23 8.96
CA ASN A 281 -9.21 -21.92 8.40
C ASN A 281 -10.09 -21.58 7.19
N ARG A 282 -10.71 -22.58 6.53
CA ARG A 282 -11.70 -22.36 5.46
C ARG A 282 -13.05 -21.91 6.02
N GLN A 283 -13.43 -22.41 7.19
CA GLN A 283 -14.63 -22.01 7.93
C GLN A 283 -14.27 -21.73 9.40
N PRO A 284 -13.69 -20.54 9.69
CA PRO A 284 -13.26 -20.16 11.03
C PRO A 284 -14.35 -20.38 12.08
N PRO A 285 -14.11 -21.19 13.14
CA PRO A 285 -15.12 -21.44 14.14
C PRO A 285 -15.40 -20.17 14.97
N TRP A 286 -16.68 -19.94 15.24
CA TRP A 286 -17.18 -18.85 16.09
C TRP A 286 -17.55 -19.37 17.47
N ASN A 287 -17.05 -18.72 18.52
CA ASN A 287 -17.31 -19.14 19.91
C ASN A 287 -18.33 -18.24 20.67
N GLY A 288 -19.03 -17.35 19.96
CA GLY A 288 -19.89 -16.34 20.59
C GLY A 288 -19.22 -14.99 20.85
N LYS A 289 -17.89 -14.86 20.64
CA LYS A 289 -17.11 -13.63 20.87
C LYS A 289 -16.11 -13.29 19.78
N HIS A 290 -15.49 -14.30 19.17
CA HIS A 290 -14.51 -14.11 18.10
C HIS A 290 -14.47 -15.32 17.14
N PHE A 291 -14.09 -15.05 15.89
CA PHE A 291 -13.75 -16.08 14.91
C PHE A 291 -12.29 -16.49 15.15
N ARG A 292 -12.05 -17.80 15.19
CA ARG A 292 -10.72 -18.37 15.40
C ARG A 292 -10.02 -18.62 14.07
N ILE A 293 -8.85 -18.01 13.88
CA ILE A 293 -7.91 -18.35 12.82
C ILE A 293 -6.79 -19.16 13.47
N GLU A 294 -6.51 -20.36 12.95
CA GLU A 294 -5.48 -21.24 13.51
C GLU A 294 -4.08 -20.76 13.18
N SER A 295 -3.90 -20.29 11.95
CA SER A 295 -2.61 -19.82 11.45
C SER A 295 -2.76 -19.00 10.18
N LEU A 296 -1.75 -18.20 9.90
CA LEU A 296 -1.44 -17.62 8.60
C LEU A 296 0.02 -17.86 8.28
N GLU A 297 0.30 -18.39 7.09
CA GLU A 297 1.68 -18.52 6.60
C GLU A 297 2.34 -17.15 6.44
N PRO A 298 3.68 -17.07 6.35
CA PRO A 298 4.36 -15.82 6.08
C PRO A 298 3.85 -15.19 4.78
N GLU A 299 3.57 -13.88 4.79
CA GLU A 299 3.02 -13.13 3.66
C GLU A 299 1.63 -13.59 3.17
N GLU A 300 0.97 -14.49 3.90
CA GLU A 300 -0.34 -14.99 3.48
C GLU A 300 -1.41 -13.91 3.65
N ALA A 301 -2.27 -13.78 2.63
CA ALA A 301 -3.47 -12.98 2.69
C ALA A 301 -4.70 -13.78 2.29
N ARG A 302 -5.80 -13.56 3.02
CA ARG A 302 -7.08 -14.27 2.88
C ARG A 302 -8.24 -13.30 2.75
N VAL A 303 -9.24 -13.72 1.99
CA VAL A 303 -10.55 -13.06 1.94
C VAL A 303 -11.62 -14.07 2.35
N TYR A 304 -12.38 -13.71 3.37
CA TYR A 304 -13.55 -14.43 3.82
C TYR A 304 -14.80 -13.71 3.37
N ARG A 305 -15.77 -14.45 2.83
CA ARG A 305 -17.14 -13.98 2.64
C ARG A 305 -17.88 -14.06 3.97
N ILE A 306 -18.66 -13.03 4.26
CA ILE A 306 -19.57 -13.01 5.40
C ILE A 306 -20.88 -13.66 4.97
N VAL A 307 -21.19 -14.80 5.58
CA VAL A 307 -22.43 -15.54 5.34
C VAL A 307 -23.39 -15.25 6.48
N ARG A 308 -24.52 -14.63 6.13
CA ARG A 308 -25.59 -14.27 7.07
C ARG A 308 -26.61 -15.42 7.08
N PRO A 309 -27.18 -15.78 8.24
CA PRO A 309 -28.28 -16.74 8.30
C PRO A 309 -29.50 -16.19 7.53
N GLU A 310 -30.28 -17.11 6.93
CA GLU A 310 -31.56 -16.80 6.28
C GLU A 310 -32.62 -16.29 7.27
#